data_AF-G0EGL8-F1
#
_entry.id   AF-G0EGL8-F1
#
_cell.length_a   1.000
_cell.length_b   1.000
_cell.length_c   1.000
_cell.angle_alpha   90.00
_cell.angle_beta   90.00
_cell.angle_gamma   90.00
#
_symmetry.space_group_name_H-M   'P 1'
#
loop_
_entity.id
_entity.type
_entity.pdbx_description
1 polymer ?
#
loop_
_entity_poly.entity_id
_entity_poly.type
_entity_poly.pdbx_seq_one_letter_code
_entity_poly.pdbx_strand_id
1 'polypeptide(L)' 'MRPWADPMARGIHPDPAVERAVREVRAVRERIGALLTLARRARAAGRGDEAERILDDFFEGRIGYETARKKLERLAEC' A
#
# COMPACT_ATOMS: atom_id res chain seq x y z
N MET A 1 -22.60 -40.75 6.00
CA MET A 1 -21.63 -39.64 6.13
C MET A 1 -22.17 -38.48 5.31
N ARG A 2 -22.36 -37.29 5.88
CA ARG A 2 -23.05 -36.17 5.21
C ARG A 2 -22.05 -35.39 4.33
N PRO A 3 -22.24 -35.30 3.00
CA PRO A 3 -21.25 -34.75 2.04
C PRO A 3 -21.07 -33.22 2.09
N TRP A 4 -21.63 -32.53 3.08
CA TRP A 4 -21.49 -31.10 3.32
C TRP A 4 -20.57 -30.75 4.51
N ALA A 5 -19.96 -31.76 5.13
CA ALA A 5 -19.09 -31.58 6.29
C ALA A 5 -17.62 -31.27 5.93
N ASP A 6 -17.28 -31.20 4.65
CA ASP A 6 -15.93 -30.83 4.19
C ASP A 6 -16.00 -29.53 3.36
N PRO A 7 -15.72 -28.36 3.94
CA PRO A 7 -15.68 -27.09 3.22
C PRO A 7 -14.53 -27.01 2.20
N MET A 8 -13.56 -27.93 2.23
CA MET A 8 -12.46 -28.02 1.28
C MET A 8 -12.77 -28.94 0.07
N ALA A 9 -13.86 -29.71 0.12
CA ALA A 9 -14.25 -30.64 -0.94
C ALA A 9 -14.93 -29.96 -2.14
N ARG A 10 -15.29 -28.67 -2.03
CA ARG A 10 -15.75 -27.90 -3.19
C ARG A 10 -14.56 -27.11 -3.71
N GLY A 11 -14.01 -27.56 -4.83
CA GLY A 11 -13.01 -26.85 -5.63
C GLY A 11 -13.53 -25.49 -6.12
N ILE A 12 -13.74 -24.56 -5.19
CA ILE A 12 -13.95 -23.14 -5.47
C ILE A 12 -12.55 -22.61 -5.74
N HIS A 13 -12.09 -22.79 -6.98
CA HIS A 13 -11.01 -21.93 -7.46
C HIS A 13 -11.52 -20.49 -7.37
N PRO A 14 -10.78 -19.57 -6.74
CA PRO A 14 -11.19 -18.18 -6.73
C PRO A 14 -11.33 -17.73 -8.19
N ASP A 15 -12.40 -17.00 -8.48
CA ASP A 15 -12.59 -16.42 -9.80
C ASP A 15 -11.30 -15.67 -10.22
N PRO A 16 -10.73 -15.91 -11.42
CA PRO A 16 -9.52 -15.23 -11.87
C PRO A 16 -9.58 -13.70 -11.75
N ALA A 17 -10.77 -13.10 -11.88
CA ALA A 17 -10.98 -11.67 -11.65
C ALA A 17 -10.79 -11.29 -10.17
N VAL A 18 -11.25 -12.13 -9.24
CA VAL A 18 -11.03 -11.96 -7.80
C VAL A 18 -9.55 -12.11 -7.45
N GLU A 19 -8.85 -13.09 -8.02
CA GLU A 19 -7.39 -13.22 -7.81
C GLU A 19 -6.62 -12.00 -8.30
N ARG A 20 -6.99 -11.47 -9.48
CA ARG A 20 -6.38 -10.25 -10.02
C ARG A 20 -6.64 -9.06 -9.10
N ALA A 21 -7.89 -8.85 -8.67
CA ALA A 21 -8.24 -7.75 -7.78
C ALA A 21 -7.48 -7.83 -6.45
N VAL A 22 -7.34 -9.02 -5.86
CA VAL A 22 -6.57 -9.21 -4.61
C VAL A 22 -5.08 -8.86 -4.81
N ARG A 23 -4.49 -9.24 -5.95
CA ARG A 23 -3.10 -8.88 -6.27
C ARG A 23 -2.92 -7.37 -6.42
N GLU A 24 -3.84 -6.70 -7.12
CA GLU A 24 -3.80 -5.25 -7.31
C GLU A 24 -3.94 -4.51 -5.97
N VAL A 25 -4.90 -4.90 -5.13
CA VAL A 25 -5.07 -4.32 -3.79
C VAL A 25 -3.84 -4.55 -2.92
N ARG A 26 -3.23 -5.74 -2.98
CA ARG A 26 -1.98 -6.02 -2.25
C ARG A 26 -0.85 -5.10 -2.72
N ALA A 27 -0.68 -4.91 -4.02
CA ALA A 27 0.33 -4.02 -4.57
C ALA A 27 0.11 -2.55 -4.15
N VAL A 28 -1.14 -2.08 -4.13
CA VAL A 28 -1.48 -0.74 -3.62
C VAL A 28 -1.15 -0.62 -2.13
N ARG A 29 -1.49 -1.63 -1.32
CA ARG A 29 -1.19 -1.66 0.12
C ARG A 29 0.31 -1.58 0.38
N GLU A 30 1.11 -2.34 -0.37
CA GLU A 30 2.57 -2.34 -0.26
C GLU A 30 3.16 -0.96 -0.61
N ARG A 31 2.66 -0.33 -1.68
CA ARG A 31 3.07 1.03 -2.07
C ARG A 31 2.76 2.06 -0.99
N ILE A 32 1.54 2.04 -0.44
CA ILE A 32 1.15 2.95 0.65
C ILE A 32 2.03 2.70 1.88
N GLY A 33 2.27 1.43 2.24
CA GLY A 33 3.14 1.07 3.35
C GLY A 33 4.57 1.59 3.20
N ALA A 34 5.12 1.57 1.98
CA ALA A 34 6.43 2.13 1.69
C ALA A 34 6.47 3.66 1.91
N LEU A 35 5.47 4.40 1.42
CA LEU A 35 5.39 5.84 1.63
C LEU A 35 5.26 6.19 3.12
N LEU A 36 4.40 5.49 3.87
CA LEU A 36 4.25 5.70 5.32
C LEU A 36 5.55 5.42 6.09
N THR A 37 6.32 4.43 5.66
CA THR A 37 7.62 4.12 6.26
C THR A 37 8.61 5.27 6.06
N LEU A 38 8.70 5.81 4.85
CA LEU A 38 9.56 6.95 4.55
C LEU A 38 9.11 8.21 5.30
N ALA A 39 7.80 8.49 5.32
CA ALA A 39 7.25 9.62 6.07
C ALA A 39 7.55 9.52 7.57
N ARG A 40 7.50 8.31 8.15
CA ARG A 40 7.89 8.08 9.55
C ARG A 40 9.36 8.38 9.81
N ARG A 41 10.25 8.02 8.87
CA ARG A 41 11.68 8.34 8.95
C ARG A 41 11.93 9.84 8.84
N ALA A 42 11.30 10.51 7.88
CA ALA A 42 11.37 11.97 7.74
C ALA A 42 10.84 12.69 9.00
N ARG A 43 9.76 12.19 9.62
CA ARG A 43 9.26 12.70 10.90
C ARG A 43 10.29 12.53 12.02
N ALA A 44 10.97 11.38 12.10
CA ALA A 44 12.03 11.17 13.07
C ALA A 44 13.25 12.10 12.86
N ALA A 45 13.47 12.57 11.62
CA ALA A 45 14.45 13.59 11.26
C ALA A 45 13.94 15.05 11.47
N GLY A 46 12.78 15.23 12.10
CA GLY A 46 12.21 16.57 12.37
C GLY A 46 11.50 17.22 11.19
N ARG A 47 11.24 16.48 10.10
CA ARG A 47 10.58 16.97 8.88
C ARG A 47 9.14 16.47 8.74
N GLY A 48 8.43 16.36 9.87
CA GLY A 48 7.07 15.81 9.93
C GLY A 48 6.08 16.53 9.02
N ASP A 49 6.06 17.87 9.06
CA ASP A 49 5.09 18.69 8.32
C ASP A 49 5.30 18.64 6.80
N GLU A 50 6.55 18.47 6.35
CA GLU A 50 6.86 18.30 4.93
C GLU A 50 6.49 16.89 4.45
N ALA A 51 6.75 15.87 5.28
CA ALA A 51 6.35 14.50 4.98
C ALA A 51 4.82 14.35 4.88
N GLU A 52 4.07 15.01 5.78
CA GLU A 52 2.61 15.03 5.77
C GLU A 52 2.06 15.68 4.51
N ARG A 53 2.57 16.86 4.14
CA ARG A 53 2.20 17.53 2.87
C ARG A 53 2.40 16.65 1.64
N ILE A 54 3.47 15.85 1.60
CA ILE A 54 3.72 14.95 0.48
C ILE A 54 2.75 13.77 0.45
N LEU A 55 2.36 13.26 1.62
CA LEU A 55 1.34 12.22 1.70
C LEU A 55 -0.02 12.77 1.27
N ASP A 56 -0.38 13.98 1.68
CA ASP A 56 -1.63 14.64 1.26
C ASP A 56 -1.65 14.85 -0.25
N ASP A 57 -0.56 15.38 -0.83
CA ASP A 57 -0.42 15.52 -2.29
C ASP A 57 -0.63 14.17 -3.01
N PHE A 58 -0.17 13.06 -2.43
CA PHE A 58 -0.33 11.72 -2.99
C PHE A 58 -1.77 11.19 -2.86
N PHE A 59 -2.37 11.30 -1.67
CA PHE A 59 -3.73 10.80 -1.41
C PHE A 59 -4.81 11.60 -2.14
N GLU A 60 -4.57 12.90 -2.35
CA GLU A 60 -5.42 13.75 -3.18
C GLU A 60 -5.16 13.59 -4.69
N GLY A 61 -4.20 12.74 -5.08
CA GLY A 61 -3.89 12.46 -6.48
C GLY A 61 -3.17 13.60 -7.22
N ARG A 62 -2.67 14.61 -6.49
CA ARG A 62 -1.86 15.71 -7.06
C ARG A 62 -0.49 15.24 -7.54
N ILE A 63 0.04 14.18 -6.95
CA ILE A 63 1.29 13.52 -7.40
C ILE A 63 1.15 11.99 -7.45
N GLY A 64 1.92 11.37 -8.36
CA GLY A 64 2.00 9.91 -8.45
C GLY A 64 2.95 9.28 -7.42
N TYR A 65 2.84 7.96 -7.25
CA TYR A 65 3.62 7.16 -6.29
C TYR A 65 5.13 7.41 -6.36
N GLU A 66 5.74 7.37 -7.57
CA GLU A 66 7.19 7.56 -7.71
C GLU A 66 7.67 8.95 -7.30
N THR A 67 6.84 9.98 -7.55
CA THR A 67 7.14 11.35 -7.13
C THR A 67 7.07 11.45 -5.61
N ALA A 68 6.03 10.90 -4.98
CA ALA A 68 5.90 10.87 -3.53
C ALA A 68 7.06 10.12 -2.86
N ARG A 69 7.41 8.94 -3.39
CA ARG A 69 8.52 8.11 -2.90
C ARG A 69 9.84 8.88 -2.92
N LYS A 70 10.22 9.47 -4.06
CA LYS A 70 11.48 10.23 -4.20
C LYS A 70 11.54 11.45 -3.27
N LYS A 71 10.42 12.17 -3.11
CA LYS A 71 10.37 13.32 -2.20
C LYS A 71 10.58 12.87 -0.75
N LEU A 72 9.90 11.80 -0.32
CA LEU A 72 10.02 11.27 1.05
C LEU A 72 11.38 10.63 1.32
N GLU A 73 12.00 9.97 0.33
CA GLU A 73 13.38 9.45 0.44
C GLU A 73 14.37 10.56 0.74
N ARG A 74 14.36 11.64 -0.05
CA ARG A 74 15.23 12.80 0.18
C ARG A 74 15.04 13.42 1.55
N LEU A 75 13.79 13.49 2.00
CA LEU A 75 13.41 14.01 3.32
C LEU A 75 13.88 13.14 4.48
N ALA A 76 14.01 11.82 4.26
CA ALA A 76 14.46 10.88 5.27
C ALA A 76 15.99 10.73 5.33
N GLU A 77 16.72 11.20 4.31
CA GLU A 77 18.18 11.11 4.20
C GLU A 77 18.92 12.39 4.65
N CYS A 78 18.18 13.49 4.90
CA CYS A 78 18.70 14.77 5.37
C CYS A 78 18.60 14.88 6.90
#